data_AF-A0A377J020-F1
#
_entry.id   AF-A0A377J020-F1
#
_cell.length_a   1.000
_cell.length_b   1.000
_cell.length_c   1.000
_cell.angle_alpha   90.00
_cell.angle_beta   90.00
_cell.angle_gamma   90.00
#
_symmetry.space_group_name_H-M   'P 1'
#
loop_
_entity.id
_entity.type
_entity.pdbx_description
1 polymer ?
#
loop_
_entity_poly.entity_id
_entity_poly.type
_entity_poly.pdbx_seq_one_letter_code
_entity_poly.pdbx_strand_id
1 'polypeptide(L)'
;MKKLILSTVILALAACSSVPSNLSKQDFVGEWSCTMKYENIGVGTVDLLYLRADGTVKDENFIFDHSLNRYADSSIKDYFRSPLKYLTISHGTWIFDNNHLTYKLKKQSAQRLIYSDTFAKLQRTKSFKDIEAKAFSVYSAGIGQEDSIEVQVTKYSKDKFTVVQFADKKYEGQCVRKDKADHQFNGFLEALKEHFKVK
;
A
#
# COMPACT_ATOMS: atom_id res chain seq x y z
N MET A 1 1.74 -51.82 33.23
CA MET A 1 1.35 -51.29 31.90
C MET A 1 1.69 -49.80 31.84
N LYS A 2 2.80 -49.42 31.19
CA LYS A 2 3.16 -48.02 30.91
C LYS A 2 2.90 -47.79 29.42
N LYS A 3 1.93 -46.92 29.08
CA LYS A 3 1.68 -46.51 27.69
C LYS A 3 2.44 -45.22 27.41
N LEU A 4 3.47 -45.31 26.58
CA LEU A 4 4.11 -44.18 25.91
C LEU A 4 3.14 -43.65 24.85
N ILE A 5 2.76 -42.38 24.93
CA ILE A 5 2.05 -41.69 23.85
C ILE A 5 3.09 -40.83 23.11
N LEU A 6 3.38 -41.24 21.88
CA LEU A 6 4.22 -40.53 20.92
C LEU A 6 3.48 -39.25 20.48
N SER A 7 4.02 -38.08 20.83
CA SER A 7 3.56 -36.80 20.28
C SER A 7 4.17 -36.59 18.90
N THR A 8 3.38 -36.77 17.85
CA THR A 8 3.73 -36.38 16.48
C THR A 8 3.78 -34.85 16.37
N VAL A 9 5.00 -34.32 16.26
CA VAL A 9 5.27 -32.95 15.83
C VAL A 9 4.90 -32.85 14.35
N ILE A 10 3.83 -32.15 14.03
CA ILE A 10 3.52 -31.75 12.65
C ILE A 10 4.46 -30.60 12.32
N LEU A 11 5.55 -30.90 11.60
CA LEU A 11 6.34 -29.87 10.94
C LEU A 11 5.46 -29.19 9.88
N ALA A 12 5.00 -27.98 10.18
CA ALA A 12 4.44 -27.10 9.17
C ALA A 12 5.56 -26.76 8.17
N LEU A 13 5.49 -27.38 6.98
CA LEU A 13 6.28 -26.98 5.82
C LEU A 13 5.93 -25.53 5.50
N ALA A 14 6.78 -24.59 5.94
CA ALA A 14 6.86 -23.28 5.35
C ALA A 14 7.26 -23.48 3.89
N ALA A 15 6.27 -23.61 3.01
CA ALA A 15 6.50 -23.67 1.57
C ALA A 15 7.28 -22.41 1.19
N CYS A 16 8.55 -22.59 0.83
CA CYS A 16 9.34 -21.57 0.16
C CYS A 16 8.62 -21.24 -1.15
N SER A 17 7.74 -20.24 -1.11
CA SER A 17 7.07 -19.73 -2.30
C SER A 17 8.11 -19.03 -3.16
N SER A 18 8.71 -19.77 -4.09
CA SER A 18 9.45 -19.25 -5.24
C SER A 18 8.47 -18.58 -6.20
N VAL A 19 8.97 -17.72 -7.10
CA VAL A 19 8.17 -17.24 -8.24
C VAL A 19 7.86 -18.47 -9.11
N PRO A 20 6.60 -18.87 -9.31
CA PRO A 20 6.26 -19.89 -10.28
C PRO A 20 6.69 -19.42 -11.67
N SER A 21 7.34 -20.27 -12.45
CA SER A 21 7.89 -19.87 -13.77
C SER A 21 6.83 -19.52 -14.83
N ASN A 22 5.54 -19.75 -14.54
CA ASN A 22 4.44 -19.68 -15.51
C ASN A 22 3.29 -18.75 -15.04
N LEU A 23 3.62 -17.64 -14.39
CA LEU A 23 2.60 -16.65 -14.06
C LEU A 23 2.05 -15.99 -15.33
N SER A 24 0.77 -15.70 -15.32
CA SER A 24 0.06 -15.03 -16.41
C SER A 24 -0.62 -13.76 -15.90
N LYS A 25 -1.08 -12.90 -16.82
CA LYS A 25 -1.94 -11.76 -16.46
C LYS A 25 -3.14 -12.21 -15.60
N GLN A 26 -3.72 -13.36 -15.89
CA GLN A 26 -4.96 -13.80 -15.23
C GLN A 26 -4.78 -14.09 -13.74
N ASP A 27 -3.56 -14.44 -13.31
CA ASP A 27 -3.21 -14.67 -11.91
C ASP A 27 -3.40 -13.42 -11.03
N PHE A 28 -3.20 -12.24 -11.61
CA PHE A 28 -3.26 -10.96 -10.90
C PHE A 28 -4.64 -10.29 -11.00
N VAL A 29 -5.55 -10.77 -11.85
CA VAL A 29 -6.90 -10.21 -11.95
C VAL A 29 -7.63 -10.32 -10.61
N GLY A 30 -8.23 -9.23 -10.15
CA GLY A 30 -9.06 -9.14 -8.94
C GLY A 30 -8.70 -7.94 -8.06
N GLU A 31 -9.14 -8.00 -6.80
CA GLU A 31 -8.98 -6.92 -5.83
C GLU A 31 -7.89 -7.26 -4.81
N TRP A 32 -6.98 -6.32 -4.60
CA TRP A 32 -5.79 -6.51 -3.76
C TRP A 32 -5.63 -5.35 -2.80
N SER A 33 -5.10 -5.66 -1.61
CA SER A 33 -4.56 -4.68 -0.67
C SER A 33 -3.05 -4.86 -0.66
N CYS A 34 -2.34 -3.86 -1.14
CA CYS A 34 -0.88 -3.87 -1.26
C CYS A 34 -0.27 -2.89 -0.27
N THR A 35 0.70 -3.32 0.53
CA THR A 35 1.39 -2.47 1.49
C THR A 35 2.84 -2.29 1.08
N MET A 36 3.38 -1.08 1.20
CA MET A 36 4.80 -0.80 0.98
C MET A 36 5.33 0.21 1.99
N LYS A 37 6.61 0.07 2.35
CA LYS A 37 7.31 0.97 3.29
C LYS A 37 8.50 1.62 2.61
N TYR A 38 8.52 2.94 2.63
CA TYR A 38 9.60 3.76 2.11
C TYR A 38 10.35 4.39 3.29
N GLU A 39 11.20 3.60 3.94
CA GLU A 39 11.79 3.93 5.25
C GLU A 39 12.69 5.16 5.22
N ASN A 40 13.43 5.37 4.14
CA ASN A 40 14.31 6.52 3.91
C ASN A 40 13.56 7.86 3.85
N ILE A 41 12.32 7.86 3.37
CA ILE A 41 11.48 9.05 3.30
C ILE A 41 10.44 9.10 4.43
N GLY A 42 10.25 8.01 5.16
CA GLY A 42 9.30 7.92 6.28
C GLY A 42 7.86 7.83 5.81
N VAL A 43 7.58 7.01 4.80
CA VAL A 43 6.23 6.87 4.23
C VAL A 43 5.81 5.40 4.22
N GLY A 44 4.59 5.11 4.66
CA GLY A 44 3.92 3.84 4.40
C GLY A 44 2.77 4.05 3.43
N THR A 45 2.56 3.12 2.50
CA THR A 45 1.40 3.15 1.61
C THR A 45 0.57 1.88 1.74
N VAL A 46 -0.73 2.03 1.57
CA VAL A 46 -1.64 0.92 1.31
C VAL A 46 -2.50 1.22 0.10
N ASP A 47 -2.27 0.44 -0.95
CA ASP A 47 -2.92 0.56 -2.25
C ASP A 47 -4.05 -0.47 -2.32
N LEU A 48 -5.30 -0.02 -2.46
CA LEU A 48 -6.41 -0.89 -2.84
C LEU A 48 -6.48 -0.95 -4.37
N LEU A 49 -5.90 -1.99 -4.93
CA LEU A 49 -5.77 -2.20 -6.38
C LEU A 49 -6.92 -3.04 -6.91
N TYR A 50 -7.53 -2.58 -8.01
CA TYR A 50 -8.60 -3.28 -8.72
C TYR A 50 -8.12 -3.60 -10.12
N LEU A 51 -7.57 -4.79 -10.32
CA LEU A 51 -6.99 -5.24 -11.58
C LEU A 51 -8.03 -6.01 -12.39
N ARG A 52 -8.50 -5.44 -13.49
CA ARG A 52 -9.52 -6.05 -14.35
C ARG A 52 -8.90 -6.86 -15.48
N ALA A 53 -9.60 -7.91 -15.93
CA ALA A 53 -9.11 -8.82 -16.98
C ALA A 53 -8.86 -8.11 -18.32
N ASP A 54 -9.63 -7.06 -18.62
CA ASP A 54 -9.46 -6.21 -19.80
C ASP A 54 -8.18 -5.35 -19.77
N GLY A 55 -7.45 -5.32 -18.64
CA GLY A 55 -6.24 -4.51 -18.47
C GLY A 55 -6.49 -3.13 -17.88
N THR A 56 -7.72 -2.81 -17.46
CA THR A 56 -7.98 -1.57 -16.70
C THR A 56 -7.62 -1.75 -15.23
N VAL A 57 -7.16 -0.65 -14.61
CA VAL A 57 -6.83 -0.59 -13.18
C VAL A 57 -7.44 0.65 -12.53
N LYS A 58 -7.95 0.46 -11.31
CA LYS A 58 -8.16 1.52 -10.33
C LYS A 58 -7.21 1.29 -9.16
N ASP A 59 -6.61 2.36 -8.67
CA ASP A 59 -5.76 2.38 -7.49
C ASP A 59 -6.27 3.44 -6.50
N GLU A 60 -6.58 3.00 -5.28
CA GLU A 60 -6.87 3.87 -4.14
C GLU A 60 -5.69 3.75 -3.16
N ASN A 61 -4.77 4.70 -3.22
CA ASN A 61 -3.53 4.67 -2.44
C ASN A 61 -3.66 5.54 -1.19
N PHE A 62 -3.73 4.88 -0.04
CA PHE A 62 -3.68 5.48 1.28
C PHE A 62 -2.22 5.69 1.70
N ILE A 63 -1.89 6.94 1.99
CA ILE A 63 -0.51 7.36 2.27
C ILE A 63 -0.42 7.81 3.73
N PHE A 64 0.50 7.21 4.46
CA PHE A 64 0.81 7.49 5.85
C PHE A 64 2.18 8.17 5.92
N ASP A 65 2.17 9.50 6.01
CA ASP A 65 3.37 10.32 5.94
C ASP A 65 3.91 10.62 7.34
N HIS A 66 5.17 10.28 7.62
CA HIS A 66 5.78 10.46 8.94
C HIS A 66 6.76 11.64 8.99
N SER A 67 6.57 12.66 8.14
CA SER A 67 7.43 13.85 8.12
C SER A 67 7.48 14.58 9.48
N LEU A 68 6.40 14.53 10.27
CA LEU A 68 6.40 15.06 11.65
C LEU A 68 7.31 14.26 12.58
N ASN A 69 7.31 12.92 12.48
CA ASN A 69 8.20 12.08 13.28
C ASN A 69 9.67 12.36 12.94
N ARG A 70 9.97 12.51 11.65
CA ARG A 70 11.32 12.85 11.17
C ARG A 70 11.76 14.25 11.59
N TYR A 71 10.84 15.22 11.56
CA TYR A 71 11.09 16.57 12.07
C TYR A 71 11.44 16.56 13.56
N ALA A 72 10.79 15.69 14.34
CA ALA A 72 11.03 15.54 15.77
C ALA A 72 12.16 14.55 16.13
N ASP A 73 12.92 14.05 15.14
CA ASP A 73 13.95 13.01 15.31
C ASP A 73 13.46 11.80 16.13
N SER A 74 12.22 11.38 15.86
CA SER A 74 11.56 10.29 16.56
C SER A 74 11.45 9.05 15.68
N SER A 75 11.59 7.87 16.29
CA SER A 75 11.48 6.60 15.57
C SER A 75 10.05 6.34 15.11
N ILE A 76 9.92 5.82 13.88
CA ILE A 76 8.64 5.38 13.32
C ILE A 76 8.41 3.94 13.78
N LYS A 77 7.46 3.74 14.70
CA LYS A 77 7.12 2.40 15.23
C LYS A 77 6.16 1.63 14.32
N ASP A 78 5.29 2.35 13.61
CA ASP A 78 4.28 1.79 12.74
C ASP A 78 4.10 2.68 11.51
N TYR A 79 4.47 2.17 10.34
CA TYR A 79 4.40 2.91 9.09
C TYR A 79 2.96 3.13 8.60
N PHE A 80 1.98 2.38 9.11
CA PHE A 80 0.58 2.44 8.69
C PHE A 80 -0.31 3.21 9.69
N ARG A 81 0.32 4.01 10.55
CA ARG A 81 -0.37 4.86 11.53
C ARG A 81 0.33 6.22 11.67
N SER A 82 -0.16 7.21 10.93
CA SER A 82 0.33 8.60 11.00
C SER A 82 -0.79 9.60 11.29
N PRO A 83 -0.51 10.74 11.97
CA PRO A 83 -1.42 11.89 11.98
C PRO A 83 -1.58 12.55 10.59
N LEU A 84 -0.60 12.45 9.70
CA LEU A 84 -0.68 12.91 8.32
C LEU A 84 -1.08 11.72 7.43
N LYS A 85 -2.36 11.69 7.05
CA LYS A 85 -2.89 10.68 6.14
C LYS A 85 -3.46 11.33 4.90
N TYR A 86 -3.22 10.72 3.76
CA TYR A 86 -3.71 11.18 2.47
C TYR A 86 -4.28 10.00 1.68
N LEU A 87 -5.12 10.32 0.70
CA LEU A 87 -5.63 9.35 -0.25
C LEU A 87 -5.48 9.93 -1.66
N THR A 88 -4.86 9.17 -2.55
CA THR A 88 -4.90 9.45 -3.99
C THR A 88 -5.72 8.40 -4.69
N ILE A 89 -6.53 8.82 -5.67
CA ILE A 89 -7.30 7.90 -6.52
C ILE A 89 -6.78 8.04 -7.95
N SER A 90 -6.40 6.93 -8.55
CA SER A 90 -5.85 6.85 -9.90
C SER A 90 -6.58 5.81 -10.74
N HIS A 91 -6.74 6.08 -12.03
CA HIS A 91 -7.27 5.12 -13.01
C HIS A 91 -6.28 4.97 -14.15
N GLY A 92 -6.27 3.82 -14.82
CA GLY A 92 -5.49 3.65 -16.03
C GLY A 92 -5.43 2.21 -16.49
N THR A 93 -4.27 1.78 -16.97
CA THR A 93 -4.06 0.44 -17.52
C THR A 93 -2.93 -0.30 -16.80
N TRP A 94 -2.99 -1.62 -16.86
CA TRP A 94 -1.96 -2.49 -16.30
C TRP A 94 -1.67 -3.66 -17.23
N ILE A 95 -0.42 -4.11 -17.20
CA ILE A 95 0.05 -5.31 -17.90
C ILE A 95 0.90 -6.14 -16.96
N PHE A 96 1.01 -7.43 -17.28
CA PHE A 96 1.98 -8.33 -16.67
C PHE A 96 2.83 -8.95 -17.78
N ASP A 97 4.13 -8.71 -17.75
CA ASP A 97 5.09 -9.28 -18.68
C ASP A 97 6.42 -9.52 -17.99
N ASN A 98 7.09 -10.63 -18.29
CA ASN A 98 8.41 -10.97 -17.75
C ASN A 98 8.55 -10.81 -16.22
N ASN A 99 7.55 -11.24 -15.45
CA ASN A 99 7.46 -11.07 -13.99
C ASN A 99 7.37 -9.61 -13.51
N HIS A 100 7.04 -8.67 -14.37
CA HIS A 100 6.82 -7.27 -14.01
C HIS A 100 5.34 -6.91 -14.16
N LEU A 101 4.82 -6.23 -13.15
CA LEU A 101 3.55 -5.52 -13.23
C LEU A 101 3.86 -4.07 -13.55
N THR A 102 3.37 -3.59 -14.70
CA THR A 102 3.52 -2.19 -15.11
C THR A 102 2.15 -1.55 -15.12
N TYR A 103 2.00 -0.46 -14.37
CA TYR A 103 0.80 0.34 -14.25
C TYR A 103 1.03 1.69 -14.92
N LYS A 104 0.17 2.06 -15.86
CA LYS A 104 0.09 3.44 -16.36
C LYS A 104 -1.11 4.10 -15.73
N LEU A 105 -0.87 5.02 -14.82
CA LEU A 105 -1.87 5.59 -13.93
C LEU A 105 -2.02 7.08 -14.16
N LYS A 106 -3.25 7.53 -14.32
CA LYS A 106 -3.62 8.94 -14.31
C LYS A 106 -4.28 9.26 -12.97
N LYS A 107 -3.61 10.08 -12.16
CA LYS A 107 -4.12 10.52 -10.86
C LYS A 107 -5.34 11.43 -11.06
N GLN A 108 -6.47 11.04 -10.47
CA GLN A 108 -7.74 11.77 -10.55
C GLN A 108 -7.92 12.74 -9.39
N SER A 109 -7.48 12.35 -8.20
CA SER A 109 -7.62 13.19 -7.00
C SER A 109 -6.55 12.92 -5.95
N ALA A 110 -6.39 13.88 -5.05
CA ALA A 110 -5.65 13.76 -3.80
C ALA A 110 -6.46 14.42 -2.68
N GLN A 111 -6.60 13.74 -1.54
CA GLN A 111 -7.43 14.19 -0.42
C GLN A 111 -6.67 14.05 0.90
N ARG A 112 -6.96 14.96 1.84
CA ARG A 112 -6.47 14.86 3.23
C ARG A 112 -7.43 13.99 4.02
N LEU A 113 -6.91 12.93 4.65
CA LEU A 113 -7.64 12.09 5.59
C LEU A 113 -7.22 12.41 7.03
N ILE A 114 -7.20 13.69 7.37
CA ILE A 114 -6.74 14.21 8.66
C ILE A 114 -7.96 14.70 9.44
N TYR A 115 -8.20 14.15 10.63
CA TYR A 115 -9.32 14.54 11.49
C TYR A 115 -9.26 16.04 11.80
N SER A 116 -10.43 16.68 11.89
CA SER A 116 -10.54 18.14 12.03
C SER A 116 -9.81 18.68 13.25
N ASP A 117 -9.85 17.98 14.38
CA ASP A 117 -9.14 18.35 15.61
C ASP A 117 -7.62 18.31 15.44
N THR A 118 -7.12 17.29 14.75
CA THR A 118 -5.71 17.07 14.45
C THR A 118 -5.23 18.12 13.45
N PHE A 119 -6.02 18.36 12.40
CA PHE A 119 -5.73 19.39 11.41
C PHE A 119 -5.66 20.77 12.07
N ALA A 120 -6.62 21.12 12.93
CA ALA A 120 -6.59 22.38 13.68
C ALA A 120 -5.34 22.53 14.55
N LYS A 121 -4.87 21.45 15.19
CA LYS A 121 -3.60 21.45 15.96
C LYS A 121 -2.39 21.69 15.06
N LEU A 122 -2.33 21.03 13.89
CA LEU A 122 -1.25 21.23 12.91
C LEU A 122 -1.17 22.69 12.44
N GLN A 123 -2.34 23.33 12.24
CA GLN A 123 -2.40 24.72 11.77
C GLN A 123 -1.96 25.75 12.83
N ARG A 124 -1.88 25.40 14.12
CA ARG A 124 -1.45 26.31 15.20
C ARG A 124 0.07 26.50 15.26
N THR A 125 0.83 25.51 14.82
CA THR A 125 2.30 25.55 14.86
C THR A 125 2.83 25.73 13.43
N LYS A 126 3.52 26.85 13.16
CA LYS A 126 3.98 27.21 11.80
C LYS A 126 4.76 26.07 11.13
N SER A 127 5.72 25.47 11.82
CA SER A 127 6.52 24.37 11.25
C SER A 127 5.67 23.16 10.88
N PHE A 128 4.69 22.78 11.71
CA PHE A 128 3.79 21.65 11.42
C PHE A 128 2.86 21.94 10.25
N LYS A 129 2.35 23.17 10.17
CA LYS A 129 1.58 23.64 9.01
C LYS A 129 2.40 23.55 7.73
N ASP A 130 3.63 24.03 7.74
CA ASP A 130 4.50 24.02 6.56
C ASP A 130 4.87 22.59 6.13
N ILE A 131 5.11 21.69 7.10
CA ILE A 131 5.35 20.26 6.86
C ILE A 131 4.12 19.61 6.21
N GLU A 132 2.93 19.80 6.78
CA GLU A 132 1.69 19.26 6.23
C GLU A 132 1.41 19.77 4.82
N ALA A 133 1.57 21.08 4.60
CA ALA A 133 1.34 21.71 3.30
C ALA A 133 2.31 21.16 2.24
N LYS A 134 3.58 20.99 2.60
CA LYS A 134 4.60 20.40 1.72
C LYS A 134 4.26 18.94 1.38
N ALA A 135 3.89 18.14 2.37
CA ALA A 135 3.49 16.75 2.16
C ALA A 135 2.27 16.66 1.22
N PHE A 136 1.21 17.43 1.49
CA PHE A 136 0.03 17.43 0.62
C PHE A 136 0.34 17.90 -0.80
N SER A 137 1.21 18.90 -0.95
CA SER A 137 1.64 19.38 -2.26
C SER A 137 2.28 18.27 -3.09
N VAL A 138 3.13 17.43 -2.49
CA VAL A 138 3.76 16.27 -3.17
C VAL A 138 2.68 15.28 -3.64
N TYR A 139 1.74 14.91 -2.77
CA TYR A 139 0.72 13.92 -3.13
C TYR A 139 -0.32 14.44 -4.12
N SER A 140 -0.58 15.75 -4.12
CA SER A 140 -1.45 16.42 -5.11
C SER A 140 -0.76 16.74 -6.45
N ALA A 141 0.56 16.61 -6.54
CA ALA A 141 1.28 16.88 -7.77
C ALA A 141 0.86 15.87 -8.87
N GLY A 142 0.86 16.33 -10.13
CA GLY A 142 0.57 15.47 -11.28
C GLY A 142 -0.89 14.99 -11.38
N ILE A 143 -1.85 15.60 -10.66
CA ILE A 143 -3.28 15.35 -10.93
C ILE A 143 -3.58 15.67 -12.39
N GLY A 144 -4.23 14.72 -13.07
CA GLY A 144 -4.52 14.81 -14.50
C GLY A 144 -3.35 14.45 -15.42
N GLN A 145 -2.19 14.10 -14.88
CA GLN A 145 -1.03 13.61 -15.64
C GLN A 145 -0.94 12.08 -15.51
N GLU A 146 -0.45 11.44 -16.57
CA GLU A 146 -0.15 10.00 -16.57
C GLU A 146 1.28 9.77 -16.07
N ASP A 147 1.45 8.77 -15.22
CA ASP A 147 2.74 8.28 -14.75
C ASP A 147 2.79 6.75 -14.81
N SER A 148 3.99 6.18 -14.87
CA SER A 148 4.21 4.74 -14.98
C SER A 148 4.89 4.20 -13.74
N ILE A 149 4.28 3.20 -13.11
CA ILE A 149 4.86 2.46 -11.98
C ILE A 149 5.17 1.05 -12.45
N GLU A 150 6.40 0.61 -12.29
CA GLU A 150 6.81 -0.76 -12.55
C GLU A 150 7.27 -1.44 -11.28
N VAL A 151 6.80 -2.66 -11.06
CA VAL A 151 7.22 -3.50 -9.93
C VAL A 151 7.50 -4.93 -10.40
N GLN A 152 8.55 -5.54 -9.87
CA GLN A 152 8.91 -6.92 -10.13
C GLN A 152 8.24 -7.86 -9.13
N VAL A 153 7.55 -8.89 -9.58
CA VAL A 153 6.97 -9.94 -8.74
C VAL A 153 8.07 -10.92 -8.33
N THR A 154 8.28 -11.09 -7.03
CA THR A 154 9.36 -11.92 -6.47
C THR A 154 8.86 -13.15 -5.70
N LYS A 155 7.58 -13.18 -5.33
CA LYS A 155 6.90 -14.36 -4.77
C LYS A 155 5.43 -14.30 -5.17
N TYR A 156 4.82 -15.45 -5.46
CA TYR A 156 3.39 -15.51 -5.77
C TYR A 156 2.71 -16.73 -5.16
N SER A 157 1.46 -16.54 -4.77
CA SER A 157 0.46 -17.57 -4.51
C SER A 157 -0.93 -16.96 -4.81
N LYS A 158 -1.96 -17.81 -4.89
CA LYS A 158 -3.33 -17.39 -5.25
C LYS A 158 -3.85 -16.18 -4.47
N ASP A 159 -3.53 -16.11 -3.17
CA ASP A 159 -4.09 -15.12 -2.25
C ASP A 159 -3.10 -13.99 -1.88
N LYS A 160 -1.82 -14.10 -2.26
CA LYS A 160 -0.79 -13.13 -1.92
C LYS A 160 0.37 -13.15 -2.92
N PHE A 161 0.98 -11.99 -3.14
CA PHE A 161 2.24 -11.88 -3.86
C PHE A 161 3.14 -10.81 -3.24
N THR A 162 4.44 -10.93 -3.48
CA THR A 162 5.44 -9.95 -3.07
C THR A 162 5.97 -9.27 -4.31
N VAL A 163 6.13 -7.95 -4.23
CA VAL A 163 6.71 -7.14 -5.29
C VAL A 163 7.93 -6.39 -4.79
N VAL A 164 8.79 -6.03 -5.73
CA VAL A 164 9.89 -5.09 -5.52
C VAL A 164 9.72 -3.92 -6.47
N GLN A 165 9.72 -2.71 -5.93
CA GLN A 165 9.84 -1.49 -6.71
C GLN A 165 11.29 -0.99 -6.66
N PHE A 166 11.85 -0.69 -7.84
CA PHE A 166 13.14 -0.03 -7.96
C PHE A 166 12.89 1.45 -8.29
N ALA A 167 13.11 2.32 -7.31
CA ALA A 167 13.08 3.77 -7.49
C ALA A 167 14.46 4.35 -7.13
N ASP A 168 14.54 5.27 -6.16
CA ASP A 168 15.81 5.70 -5.57
C ASP A 168 16.48 4.58 -4.74
N LYS A 169 15.66 3.69 -4.18
CA LYS A 169 16.07 2.46 -3.50
C LYS A 169 15.19 1.29 -3.93
N LYS A 170 15.56 0.11 -3.45
CA LYS A 170 14.75 -1.10 -3.54
C LYS A 170 13.74 -1.11 -2.40
N TYR A 171 12.45 -1.14 -2.73
CA TYR A 171 11.36 -1.27 -1.76
C TYR A 171 10.63 -2.59 -1.98
N GLU A 172 10.40 -3.34 -0.91
CA GLU A 172 9.60 -4.56 -0.97
C GLU A 172 8.16 -4.25 -0.52
N GLY A 173 7.20 -4.68 -1.32
CA GLY A 173 5.78 -4.58 -1.05
C GLY A 173 5.12 -5.95 -0.97
N GLN A 174 4.04 -6.03 -0.21
CA GLN A 174 3.24 -7.24 -0.09
C GLN A 174 1.80 -6.95 -0.49
N CYS A 175 1.26 -7.75 -1.39
CA CYS A 175 -0.12 -7.71 -1.82
C CYS A 175 -0.85 -8.95 -1.32
N VAL A 176 -2.05 -8.75 -0.79
CA VAL A 176 -2.96 -9.82 -0.34
C VAL A 176 -4.33 -9.55 -0.94
N ARG A 177 -5.07 -10.60 -1.32
CA ARG A 177 -6.45 -10.44 -1.81
C ARG A 177 -7.26 -9.60 -0.83
N LYS A 178 -8.07 -8.66 -1.34
CA LYS A 178 -8.79 -7.69 -0.50
C LYS A 178 -9.69 -8.36 0.55
N ASP A 179 -10.27 -9.52 0.24
CA ASP A 179 -11.10 -10.32 1.14
C ASP A 179 -10.30 -11.20 2.13
N LYS A 180 -8.97 -11.32 1.96
CA LYS A 180 -8.07 -12.10 2.82
C LYS A 180 -7.12 -11.25 3.64
N ALA A 181 -6.87 -10.01 3.22
CA ALA A 181 -6.15 -9.03 4.03
C ALA A 181 -6.91 -8.83 5.36
N ASP A 182 -6.18 -8.61 6.45
CA ASP A 182 -6.76 -8.48 7.79
C ASP A 182 -8.02 -7.60 7.74
N HIS A 183 -9.17 -8.23 7.99
CA HIS A 183 -10.47 -7.60 7.84
C HIS A 183 -10.58 -6.31 8.67
N GLN A 184 -9.83 -6.21 9.78
CA GLN A 184 -9.79 -5.00 10.59
C GLN A 184 -9.10 -3.85 9.88
N PHE A 185 -8.03 -4.12 9.12
CA PHE A 185 -7.25 -3.09 8.45
C PHE A 185 -7.95 -2.52 7.22
N ASN A 186 -8.48 -3.39 6.35
CA ASN A 186 -9.28 -2.93 5.20
C ASN A 186 -10.60 -2.28 5.65
N GLY A 187 -11.25 -2.84 6.67
CA GLY A 187 -12.43 -2.21 7.27
C GLY A 187 -12.14 -0.80 7.80
N PHE A 188 -10.96 -0.59 8.41
CA PHE A 188 -10.52 0.74 8.83
C PHE A 188 -10.33 1.71 7.65
N LEU A 189 -9.72 1.28 6.54
CA LEU A 189 -9.53 2.13 5.36
C LEU A 189 -10.87 2.50 4.71
N GLU A 190 -11.81 1.57 4.62
CA GLU A 190 -13.16 1.83 4.13
C GLU A 190 -13.92 2.79 5.05
N ALA A 191 -13.82 2.60 6.38
CA ALA A 191 -14.41 3.53 7.36
C ALA A 191 -13.80 4.94 7.29
N LEU A 192 -12.49 5.06 7.00
CA LEU A 192 -11.86 6.36 6.74
C LEU A 192 -12.49 7.03 5.52
N LYS A 193 -12.66 6.31 4.40
CA LYS A 193 -13.30 6.87 3.20
C LYS A 193 -14.71 7.37 3.50
N GLU A 194 -15.50 6.60 4.25
CA GLU A 194 -16.84 6.98 4.65
C GLU A 194 -16.84 8.25 5.52
N HIS A 195 -15.98 8.29 6.56
CA HIS A 195 -15.86 9.44 7.46
C HIS A 195 -15.52 10.74 6.71
N PHE A 196 -14.56 10.66 5.77
CA PHE A 196 -14.11 11.81 4.99
C PHE A 196 -14.96 12.07 3.74
N LYS A 197 -16.03 11.30 3.52
CA LYS A 197 -16.95 11.42 2.38
C LYS A 197 -16.22 11.39 1.04
N VAL A 198 -15.22 10.51 0.94
CA VAL A 198 -14.48 10.27 -0.30
C VAL A 198 -15.45 9.75 -1.35
N LYS A 199 -15.49 10.41 -2.52
CA LYS A 199 -16.32 10.01 -3.67
C LYS A 199 -15.55 9.13 -4.64
#